data_AF-A0A947T741-F1
#
_entry.id   AF-A0A947T741-F1
#
_cell.length_a   1.000
_cell.length_b   1.000
_cell.length_c   1.000
_cell.angle_alpha   90.00
_cell.angle_beta   90.00
_cell.angle_gamma   90.00
#
_symmetry.space_group_name_H-M   'P 1'
#
loop_
_entity.id
_entity.type
_entity.pdbx_description
1 polymer ?
#
loop_
_entity_poly.entity_id
_entity_poly.type
_entity_poly.pdbx_seq_one_letter_code
_entity_poly.pdbx_strand_id
1 'polypeptide(L)'
;MRFVMIDLVPALLRWEGRDPFDPPEAREGALGLVDDLYADFGLAAVTDGDRPASAVRDAMEQLDLAAYFESIGTSAVFGPVVTPRVIRRITA
;
A
#
# COMPACT_ATOMS: atom_id res chain seq x y z
N MET A 1 1.98 -3.94 -19.88
CA MET A 1 2.04 -3.27 -18.56
C MET A 1 2.44 -4.31 -17.54
N ARG A 2 3.54 -4.11 -16.80
CA ARG A 2 3.98 -5.02 -15.74
C ARG A 2 3.55 -4.42 -14.40
N PHE A 3 3.02 -5.24 -13.52
CA PHE A 3 2.55 -4.81 -12.21
C PHE A 3 3.41 -5.37 -11.10
N VAL A 4 3.70 -4.52 -10.10
CA VAL A 4 4.31 -4.95 -8.84
C VAL A 4 3.31 -4.72 -7.73
N MET A 5 3.10 -5.78 -6.95
CA MET A 5 2.28 -5.73 -5.75
C MET A 5 3.21 -5.62 -4.54
N ILE A 6 3.09 -4.53 -3.80
CA ILE A 6 3.93 -4.18 -2.66
C ILE A 6 3.15 -4.41 -1.37
N ASP A 7 3.73 -5.15 -0.45
CA ASP A 7 3.28 -5.20 0.93
C ASP A 7 3.74 -3.95 1.68
N LEU A 8 2.84 -3.00 1.91
CA LEU A 8 3.14 -1.67 2.46
C LEU A 8 3.84 -1.77 3.81
N VAL A 9 3.39 -2.66 4.68
CA VAL A 9 3.96 -2.88 6.01
C VAL A 9 4.53 -4.31 6.04
N PRO A 10 5.85 -4.50 6.09
CA PRO A 10 6.85 -3.52 6.51
C PRO A 10 7.66 -2.89 5.38
N ALA A 11 7.33 -3.06 4.09
CA ALA A 11 8.27 -2.72 3.02
C ALA A 11 8.50 -1.21 2.87
N LEU A 12 7.43 -0.41 2.90
CA LEU A 12 7.48 1.05 2.70
C LEU A 12 7.15 1.82 3.98
N LEU A 13 6.35 1.24 4.85
CA LEU A 13 5.85 1.88 6.05
C LEU A 13 6.29 1.12 7.31
N ARG A 14 6.44 1.88 8.40
CA ARG A 14 6.47 1.37 9.78
C ARG A 14 5.20 1.80 10.48
N TRP A 15 4.53 0.84 11.09
CA TRP A 15 3.32 1.08 11.86
C TRP A 15 3.41 0.32 13.17
N GLU A 16 3.65 1.01 14.29
CA GLU A 16 3.83 0.34 15.59
C GLU A 16 2.55 -0.28 16.16
N GLY A 17 1.39 0.05 15.59
CA GLY A 17 0.12 -0.62 15.91
C GLY A 17 -0.39 -0.42 17.34
N ARG A 18 0.14 0.54 18.09
CA ARG A 18 -0.30 0.84 19.46
C ARG A 18 -1.61 1.63 19.49
N ASP A 19 -1.75 2.63 18.62
CA ASP A 19 -3.01 3.36 18.40
C ASP A 19 -3.54 3.12 16.97
N PRO A 20 -4.82 2.73 16.79
CA PRO A 20 -5.50 2.68 15.49
C PRO A 20 -5.60 4.03 14.75
N PHE A 21 -5.18 5.13 15.36
CA PHE A 21 -5.08 6.46 14.76
C PHE A 21 -3.64 6.97 14.64
N ASP A 22 -2.64 6.23 15.13
CA ASP A 22 -1.24 6.61 14.90
C ASP A 22 -0.97 6.64 13.40
N PRO A 23 -0.43 7.75 12.86
CA PRO A 23 -0.02 7.80 11.47
C PRO A 23 1.18 6.85 11.26
N PRO A 24 1.21 6.07 10.17
CA PRO A 24 2.38 5.29 9.83
C PRO A 24 3.53 6.21 9.40
N GLU A 25 4.75 5.78 9.64
CA GLU A 25 5.95 6.47 9.19
C GLU A 25 6.49 5.83 7.92
N ALA A 26 6.83 6.65 6.92
CA ALA A 26 7.58 6.17 5.78
C ALA A 26 8.96 5.69 6.21
N ARG A 27 9.39 4.55 5.68
CA ARG A 27 10.76 4.08 5.86
C ARG A 27 11.71 4.96 5.06
N GLU A 28 12.93 5.05 5.57
CA GLU A 28 14.02 5.69 4.84
C GLU A 28 14.17 5.06 3.44
N GLY A 29 14.19 5.90 2.41
CA GLY A 29 14.27 5.47 1.01
C GLY A 29 12.97 4.99 0.38
N ALA A 30 11.83 4.99 1.10
CA ALA A 30 10.55 4.51 0.56
C ALA A 30 10.12 5.26 -0.70
N LEU A 31 10.21 6.60 -0.69
CA LEU A 31 9.87 7.43 -1.86
C LEU A 31 10.78 7.13 -3.05
N GLY A 32 12.10 7.09 -2.85
CA GLY A 32 13.06 6.81 -3.92
C GLY A 32 12.86 5.42 -4.54
N LEU A 33 12.59 4.40 -3.71
CA LEU A 33 12.28 3.06 -4.19
C LEU A 33 11.01 3.04 -5.04
N VAL A 34 9.96 3.77 -4.61
CA VAL A 34 8.69 3.81 -5.34
C VAL A 34 8.83 4.58 -6.65
N ASP A 35 9.59 5.69 -6.66
CA ASP A 35 9.95 6.43 -7.88
C ASP A 35 10.65 5.52 -8.90
N ASP A 36 11.68 4.78 -8.46
CA ASP A 36 12.44 3.88 -9.33
C ASP A 36 11.56 2.77 -9.92
N LEU A 37 10.63 2.23 -9.14
CA LEU A 37 9.71 1.19 -9.59
C LEU A 37 8.62 1.73 -10.52
N TYR A 38 8.09 2.90 -10.24
CA TYR A 38 6.99 3.50 -11.01
C TYR A 38 7.39 3.85 -12.45
N ALA A 39 8.69 4.05 -12.70
CA ALA A 39 9.22 4.28 -14.04
C ALA A 39 8.94 3.11 -15.02
N ASP A 40 8.90 1.87 -14.52
CA ASP A 40 8.80 0.66 -15.34
C ASP A 40 7.57 -0.20 -15.05
N PHE A 41 6.88 0.04 -13.92
CA PHE A 41 5.81 -0.81 -13.40
C PHE A 41 4.60 0.01 -12.93
N GLY A 42 3.40 -0.52 -13.17
CA GLY A 42 2.22 -0.10 -12.42
C GLY A 42 2.27 -0.69 -11.00
N LEU A 43 1.89 0.09 -9.99
CA LEU A 43 2.04 -0.33 -8.60
C LEU A 43 0.68 -0.56 -7.94
N ALA A 44 0.59 -1.67 -7.22
CA ALA A 44 -0.52 -1.99 -6.34
C ALA A 44 0.01 -2.22 -4.93
N ALA A 45 -0.73 -1.75 -3.93
CA ALA A 45 -0.34 -1.87 -2.54
C ALA A 45 -1.31 -2.79 -1.80
N VAL A 46 -0.77 -3.59 -0.89
CA VAL A 46 -1.52 -4.31 0.12
C VAL A 46 -0.94 -4.11 1.49
N THR A 47 -1.76 -4.19 2.52
CA THR A 47 -1.28 -4.32 3.89
C THR A 47 -2.17 -5.29 4.63
N ASP A 48 -1.56 -6.10 5.49
CA ASP A 48 -2.31 -6.86 6.48
C ASP A 48 -2.72 -5.94 7.63
N GLY A 49 -3.91 -6.17 8.20
CA GLY A 49 -4.41 -5.47 9.38
C GLY A 49 -5.91 -5.25 9.37
N ASP A 50 -6.45 -5.03 10.57
CA ASP A 50 -7.86 -4.74 10.85
C ASP A 50 -8.29 -3.34 10.37
N ARG A 51 -7.39 -2.58 9.73
CA ARG A 51 -7.66 -1.21 9.32
C ARG A 51 -8.40 -1.14 7.98
N PRO A 52 -9.38 -0.22 7.86
CA PRO A 52 -10.04 0.03 6.59
C PRO A 52 -9.06 0.63 5.58
N ALA A 53 -9.25 0.31 4.30
CA ALA A 53 -8.41 0.81 3.22
C ALA A 53 -8.38 2.35 3.12
N SER A 54 -9.41 3.05 3.59
CA SER A 54 -9.43 4.52 3.64
C SER A 54 -8.36 5.08 4.58
N ALA A 55 -8.20 4.54 5.78
CA ALA A 55 -7.19 5.02 6.73
C ALA A 55 -5.76 4.81 6.21
N VAL A 56 -5.54 3.70 5.49
CA VAL A 56 -4.25 3.42 4.85
C VAL A 56 -4.00 4.37 3.68
N ARG A 57 -5.05 4.67 2.89
CA ARG A 57 -4.96 5.65 1.81
C ARG A 57 -4.66 7.06 2.33
N ASP A 58 -5.38 7.53 3.34
CA ASP A 58 -5.16 8.87 3.92
C ASP A 58 -3.72 9.03 4.42
N ALA A 59 -3.18 7.99 5.06
CA ALA A 59 -1.79 7.97 5.50
C ALA A 59 -0.80 8.01 4.33
N MET A 60 -1.05 7.24 3.27
CA MET A 60 -0.23 7.26 2.06
C MET A 60 -0.29 8.61 1.33
N GLU A 61 -1.43 9.31 1.39
CA GLU A 61 -1.58 10.66 0.83
C GLU A 61 -0.76 11.69 1.61
N GLN A 62 -0.73 11.59 2.95
CA GLN A 62 0.12 12.45 3.79
C GLN A 62 1.62 12.24 3.58
N LEU A 63 2.01 11.07 3.07
CA LEU A 63 3.39 10.70 2.78
C LEU A 63 3.77 10.89 1.31
N ASP A 64 2.90 11.49 0.49
CA ASP A 64 3.04 11.65 -0.96
C ASP A 64 3.22 10.33 -1.74
N LEU A 65 2.88 9.19 -1.13
CA LEU A 65 3.04 7.87 -1.75
C LEU A 65 1.78 7.43 -2.49
N ALA A 66 0.59 7.90 -2.12
CA ALA A 66 -0.67 7.39 -2.65
C ALA A 66 -0.82 7.56 -4.18
N ALA A 67 -0.23 8.60 -4.76
CA ALA A 67 -0.31 8.89 -6.19
C ALA A 67 0.37 7.82 -7.07
N TYR A 68 1.32 7.07 -6.51
CA TYR A 68 2.05 6.02 -7.22
C TYR A 68 1.27 4.71 -7.35
N PHE A 69 0.23 4.51 -6.55
CA PHE A 69 -0.49 3.24 -6.47
C PHE A 69 -1.86 3.32 -7.15
N GLU A 70 -2.05 2.45 -8.15
CA GLU A 70 -3.34 2.30 -8.84
C GLU A 70 -4.42 1.71 -7.93
N SER A 71 -4.01 0.91 -6.94
CA SER A 71 -4.92 0.40 -5.93
C SER A 71 -4.20 0.14 -4.61
N ILE A 72 -4.95 0.29 -3.51
CA ILE A 72 -4.51 -0.03 -2.15
C ILE A 72 -5.58 -0.95 -1.55
N GLY A 73 -5.17 -2.15 -1.13
CA GLY A 73 -6.04 -3.12 -0.47
C GLY A 73 -5.61 -3.42 0.95
N THR A 74 -6.56 -3.82 1.80
CA THR A 74 -6.28 -4.29 3.16
C THR A 74 -6.93 -5.64 3.41
N SER A 75 -6.36 -6.45 4.30
CA SER A 75 -6.97 -7.72 4.70
C SER A 75 -8.32 -7.52 5.41
N ALA A 76 -8.56 -6.39 6.09
CA ALA A 76 -9.88 -6.03 6.60
C ALA A 76 -10.97 -5.97 5.52
N VAL A 77 -10.62 -5.57 4.28
CA VAL A 77 -11.58 -5.45 3.17
C VAL A 77 -11.71 -6.75 2.38
N PHE A 78 -10.62 -7.49 2.20
CA PHE A 78 -10.59 -8.65 1.29
C PHE A 78 -10.49 -10.01 1.98
N GLY A 79 -10.36 -10.03 3.31
CA GLY A 79 -10.08 -11.22 4.12
C GLY A 79 -8.58 -11.54 4.20
N PRO A 80 -8.18 -12.56 4.98
CA PRO A 80 -6.77 -12.92 5.21
C PRO A 80 -6.02 -13.43 3.97
N VAL A 81 -6.71 -13.58 2.84
CA VAL A 81 -6.12 -13.99 1.54
C VAL A 81 -6.34 -12.86 0.55
N VAL A 82 -5.47 -11.85 0.62
CA VAL A 82 -5.58 -10.59 -0.16
C VAL A 82 -5.09 -10.77 -1.61
N THR A 83 -4.31 -11.82 -1.88
CA THR A 83 -3.46 -11.97 -3.06
C THR A 83 -4.16 -12.17 -4.43
N PRO A 84 -5.42 -12.63 -4.57
CA PRO A 84 -6.04 -12.78 -5.90
C PRO A 84 -7.01 -11.65 -6.35
N ARG A 85 -7.67 -10.94 -5.42
CA ARG A 85 -8.80 -10.05 -5.78
C ARG A 85 -8.37 -8.66 -6.25
N VAL A 86 -7.29 -8.13 -5.68
CA VAL A 86 -6.74 -6.82 -6.04
C VAL A 86 -6.26 -6.82 -7.50
N ILE A 87 -5.52 -7.86 -7.90
CA ILE A 87 -5.00 -8.02 -9.28
C ILE A 87 -6.14 -8.05 -10.31
N ARG A 88 -7.27 -8.69 -9.99
CA ARG A 88 -8.40 -8.83 -10.93
C ARG A 88 -9.09 -7.50 -11.26
N ARG A 89 -8.99 -6.47 -10.40
CA ARG A 89 -9.61 -5.16 -10.61
C ARG A 89 -8.74 -4.22 -11.44
N ILE A 90 -7.43 -4.43 -11.46
CA ILE A 90 -6.45 -3.60 -12.17
C ILE A 90 -6.41 -3.95 -13.67
N THR A 91 -6.82 -5.16 -14.05
CA THR A 91 -6.88 -5.62 -15.45
C THR A 91 -8.22 -5.33 -16.16
N ALA A 92 -8.94 -4.26 -15.81
CA ALA A 92 -10.24 -3.92 -16.40
C ALA A 92 -10.16 -2.75 -17.38
#